data_AF-A0A354UY37-F1
#
_entry.id   AF-A0A354UY37-F1
#
_cell.length_a   1.000
_cell.length_b   1.000
_cell.length_c   1.000
_cell.angle_alpha   90.00
_cell.angle_beta   90.00
_cell.angle_gamma   90.00
#
_symmetry.space_group_name_H-M   'P 1'
#
loop_
_entity.id
_entity.type
_entity.pdbx_description
1 polymer ?
#
loop_
_entity_poly.entity_id
_entity_poly.type
_entity_poly.pdbx_seq_one_letter_code
_entity_poly.pdbx_strand_id
1 'polypeptide(L)'
;YEFWGSERTYPHFAAPWAWAFDTPFKWVKQVASHFGGTAQGVAMSWPSHITDLGGIRRQFHHIIDIAPTILDAAGIPQPDTINGIKQNPMEGVSMAYTWDKANANAPTHRTTQYFEMLG
;
A
#
# COMPACT_ATOMS: atom_id res chain seq x y z
N TYR A 1 -31.82 12.26 -17.65
CA TYR A 1 -30.96 13.00 -16.70
C TYR A 1 -29.88 13.69 -17.52
N GLU A 2 -30.09 14.93 -17.94
CA GLU A 2 -29.15 15.61 -18.86
C GLU A 2 -27.83 16.03 -18.20
N PHE A 3 -27.81 16.18 -16.87
CA PHE A 3 -26.65 16.69 -16.11
C PHE A 3 -25.89 15.60 -15.32
N TRP A 4 -26.18 14.31 -15.53
CA TRP A 4 -25.51 13.24 -14.77
C TRP A 4 -24.01 13.19 -15.05
N GLY A 5 -23.18 13.21 -13.99
CA GLY A 5 -21.72 13.23 -14.10
C GLY A 5 -21.11 14.63 -14.35
N SER A 6 -21.94 15.67 -14.45
CA SER A 6 -21.48 17.07 -14.45
C SER A 6 -21.29 17.59 -13.03
N GLU A 7 -20.68 18.78 -12.93
CA GLU A 7 -20.48 19.55 -11.70
C GLU A 7 -21.78 19.89 -10.95
N ARG A 8 -22.93 19.77 -11.63
CA ARG A 8 -24.26 20.08 -11.08
C ARG A 8 -24.87 18.93 -10.26
N THR A 9 -24.18 17.79 -10.16
CA THR A 9 -24.66 16.60 -9.45
C THR A 9 -23.59 16.07 -8.49
N TYR A 10 -24.02 15.50 -7.36
CA TYR A 10 -23.12 14.90 -6.36
C TYR A 10 -23.57 13.47 -5.97
N PRO A 11 -23.65 12.53 -6.93
CA PRO A 11 -24.11 11.18 -6.64
C PRO A 11 -23.03 10.34 -5.95
N HIS A 12 -23.46 9.38 -5.14
CA HIS A 12 -22.65 8.24 -4.73
C HIS A 12 -23.10 7.01 -5.54
N PHE A 13 -22.16 6.14 -5.91
CA PHE A 13 -22.55 4.84 -6.46
C PHE A 13 -23.22 3.98 -5.36
N ALA A 14 -24.08 3.06 -5.77
CA ALA A 14 -24.73 2.13 -4.85
C ALA A 14 -23.71 1.14 -4.26
N ALA A 15 -23.86 0.80 -2.98
CA ALA A 15 -22.95 -0.12 -2.26
C ALA A 15 -22.62 -1.44 -2.98
N PRO A 16 -23.54 -2.09 -3.73
CA PRO A 16 -23.20 -3.29 -4.49
C PRO A 16 -22.07 -3.11 -5.51
N TRP A 17 -21.88 -1.91 -6.06
CA TRP A 17 -20.75 -1.64 -6.97
C TRP A 17 -19.40 -1.66 -6.24
N ALA A 18 -19.33 -1.14 -5.01
CA ALA A 18 -18.10 -1.26 -4.21
C ALA A 18 -17.78 -2.73 -3.91
N TRP A 19 -18.77 -3.51 -3.46
CA TRP A 19 -18.58 -4.95 -3.23
C TRP A 19 -18.12 -5.70 -4.49
N ALA A 20 -18.64 -5.33 -5.67
CA ALA A 20 -18.21 -5.92 -6.92
C ALA A 20 -16.72 -5.60 -7.23
N PHE A 21 -16.28 -4.37 -7.01
CA PHE A 21 -14.89 -3.98 -7.23
C PHE A 21 -13.90 -4.56 -6.22
N ASP A 22 -14.38 -4.88 -5.01
CA ASP A 22 -13.55 -5.45 -3.95
C ASP A 22 -13.42 -6.98 -4.05
N THR A 23 -14.08 -7.61 -5.03
CA THR A 23 -14.00 -9.07 -5.28
C THR A 23 -12.54 -9.49 -5.55
N PRO A 24 -12.04 -10.58 -4.93
CA PRO A 24 -12.78 -11.60 -4.18
C PRO A 24 -12.89 -11.36 -2.67
N PHE A 25 -12.49 -10.18 -2.18
CA PHE A 25 -12.49 -9.88 -0.77
C PHE A 25 -13.88 -9.46 -0.27
N LYS A 26 -14.10 -9.66 1.04
CA LYS A 26 -15.34 -9.26 1.70
C LYS A 26 -15.25 -7.80 2.15
N TRP A 27 -16.42 -7.18 2.26
CA TRP A 27 -16.62 -5.81 2.74
C TRP A 27 -15.94 -4.76 1.88
N VAL A 28 -16.06 -3.50 2.29
CA VAL A 28 -15.62 -2.33 1.54
C VAL A 28 -14.90 -1.35 2.49
N LYS A 29 -14.59 -0.14 2.00
CA LYS A 29 -14.09 0.98 2.82
C LYS A 29 -14.87 1.11 4.14
N GLN A 30 -14.16 1.44 5.22
CA GLN A 30 -14.64 1.48 6.62
C GLN A 30 -14.75 0.13 7.34
N VAL A 31 -14.28 -0.98 6.77
CA VAL A 31 -14.22 -2.26 7.50
C VAL A 31 -12.78 -2.78 7.51
N ALA A 32 -12.00 -2.35 8.50
CA ALA A 32 -10.56 -2.65 8.57
C ALA A 32 -10.24 -4.15 8.75
N SER A 33 -11.17 -4.93 9.31
CA SER A 33 -10.98 -6.36 9.55
C SER A 33 -10.99 -7.22 8.28
N HIS A 34 -11.31 -6.65 7.12
CA HIS A 34 -11.38 -7.38 5.85
C HIS A 34 -10.62 -6.64 4.74
N PHE A 35 -10.23 -7.41 3.73
CA PHE A 35 -9.38 -6.92 2.65
C PHE A 35 -10.11 -6.12 1.57
N GLY A 36 -11.44 -6.09 1.51
CA GLY A 36 -12.10 -5.33 0.44
C GLY A 36 -11.81 -3.83 0.52
N GLY A 37 -11.78 -3.26 1.73
CA GLY A 37 -11.39 -1.86 1.93
C GLY A 37 -9.88 -1.61 2.04
N THR A 38 -9.04 -2.65 2.18
CA THR A 38 -7.63 -2.49 2.62
C THR A 38 -6.60 -3.16 1.71
N ALA A 39 -6.98 -4.10 0.85
CA ALA A 39 -6.11 -4.64 -0.19
C ALA A 39 -6.14 -3.72 -1.41
N GLN A 40 -5.07 -2.96 -1.59
CA GLN A 40 -4.93 -2.01 -2.69
C GLN A 40 -3.77 -2.43 -3.60
N GLY A 41 -3.94 -2.22 -4.90
CA GLY A 41 -2.86 -2.40 -5.86
C GLY A 41 -1.83 -1.28 -5.74
N VAL A 42 -0.55 -1.62 -5.72
CA VAL A 42 0.57 -0.68 -5.80
C VAL A 42 1.36 -0.97 -7.07
N ALA A 43 1.64 0.07 -7.85
CA ALA A 43 2.58 0.03 -8.96
C ALA A 43 3.84 0.81 -8.57
N MET A 44 5.00 0.17 -8.69
CA MET A 44 6.30 0.82 -8.49
C MET A 44 7.08 0.83 -9.80
N SER A 45 7.68 1.96 -10.13
CA SER A 45 8.54 2.10 -11.28
C SER A 45 9.78 2.89 -10.90
N TRP A 46 10.93 2.29 -11.13
CA TRP A 46 12.22 2.96 -10.99
C TRP A 46 13.18 2.43 -12.05
N PRO A 47 13.26 3.11 -13.21
CA PRO A 47 14.14 2.69 -14.29
C PRO A 47 15.58 2.50 -13.82
N SER A 48 16.25 1.51 -14.41
CA SER A 48 17.62 1.09 -14.06
C SER A 48 17.81 0.42 -12.69
N HIS A 49 16.78 0.44 -11.82
CA HIS A 49 16.84 -0.19 -10.48
C HIS A 49 15.87 -1.37 -10.40
N ILE A 50 14.65 -1.20 -10.91
CA ILE A 50 13.66 -2.28 -11.07
C ILE A 50 13.74 -2.75 -12.52
N THR A 51 14.47 -3.84 -12.76
CA THR A 51 14.72 -4.38 -14.11
C THR A 51 13.72 -5.46 -14.52
N ASP A 52 12.97 -6.04 -13.56
CA ASP A 52 11.90 -7.01 -13.81
C ASP A 52 10.59 -6.29 -14.22
N LEU A 53 10.60 -5.69 -15.42
CA LEU A 53 9.48 -4.91 -15.93
C LEU A 53 8.21 -5.77 -16.08
N GLY A 54 7.11 -5.28 -15.53
CA GLY A 54 5.82 -6.00 -15.51
C GLY A 54 5.76 -7.14 -14.50
N GLY A 55 6.78 -7.30 -13.65
CA GLY A 55 6.79 -8.27 -12.57
C GLY A 55 5.62 -8.07 -11.59
N ILE A 56 5.00 -9.18 -11.17
CA ILE A 56 3.95 -9.18 -10.15
C ILE A 56 4.58 -9.64 -8.83
N ARG A 57 4.25 -8.96 -7.74
CA ARG A 57 4.66 -9.31 -6.37
C ARG A 57 3.43 -9.60 -5.52
N ARG A 58 3.49 -10.66 -4.72
CA ARG A 58 2.38 -11.12 -3.85
C ARG A 58 2.74 -11.11 -2.37
N GLN A 59 3.96 -10.68 -2.05
CA GLN A 59 4.43 -10.43 -0.69
C GLN A 59 3.51 -9.41 -0.02
N PHE A 60 3.12 -9.69 1.23
CA PHE A 60 2.24 -8.79 1.99
C PHE A 60 3.02 -7.54 2.43
N HIS A 61 2.51 -6.36 2.10
CA HIS A 61 3.03 -5.07 2.51
C HIS A 61 1.90 -4.09 2.85
N HIS A 62 2.23 -3.07 3.63
CA HIS A 62 1.30 -2.04 4.10
C HIS A 62 1.82 -0.64 3.75
N ILE A 63 0.95 0.38 3.78
CA ILE A 63 1.33 1.76 3.39
C ILE A 63 2.53 2.30 4.19
N ILE A 64 2.69 1.86 5.44
CA ILE A 64 3.80 2.26 6.32
C ILE A 64 5.17 1.75 5.85
N ASP A 65 5.20 0.77 4.95
CA ASP A 65 6.42 0.22 4.36
C ASP A 65 7.01 1.17 3.29
N ILE A 66 6.25 2.16 2.79
CA ILE A 66 6.73 3.09 1.75
C ILE A 66 7.89 3.94 2.26
N ALA A 67 7.75 4.57 3.43
CA ALA A 67 8.78 5.45 3.98
C ALA A 67 10.15 4.74 4.17
N PRO A 68 10.24 3.58 4.84
CA PRO A 68 11.51 2.86 4.94
C PRO A 68 12.02 2.37 3.59
N THR A 69 11.15 2.03 2.63
CA THR A 69 11.57 1.69 1.26
C THR A 69 12.27 2.87 0.57
N ILE A 70 11.74 4.10 0.72
CA ILE A 70 12.35 5.30 0.12
C ILE A 70 13.70 5.63 0.79
N LEU A 71 13.79 5.47 2.11
CA LEU A 71 15.05 5.70 2.84
C LEU A 71 16.13 4.70 2.41
N ASP A 72 15.79 3.41 2.35
CA ASP A 72 16.65 2.33 1.87
C ASP A 72 17.12 2.59 0.44
N ALA A 73 16.18 2.91 -0.45
CA ALA A 73 16.43 3.31 -1.83
C ALA A 73 17.43 4.48 -1.96
N ALA A 74 17.33 5.47 -1.07
CA ALA A 74 18.19 6.63 -1.06
C ALA A 74 19.54 6.39 -0.35
N GLY A 75 19.74 5.22 0.27
CA GLY A 75 20.91 4.95 1.12
C GLY A 75 20.95 5.81 2.39
N ILE A 76 19.78 6.28 2.85
CA ILE A 76 19.64 7.15 4.02
C ILE A 76 19.17 6.28 5.21
N PRO A 77 19.88 6.27 6.34
CA PRO A 77 19.40 5.55 7.52
C PRO A 77 18.15 6.23 8.10
N GLN A 78 17.34 5.48 8.84
CA GLN A 78 16.24 6.08 9.59
C GLN A 78 16.80 7.15 10.55
N PRO A 79 16.29 8.39 10.52
CA PRO A 79 16.80 9.45 11.38
C PRO A 79 16.42 9.18 12.84
N ASP A 80 17.42 9.22 13.72
CA ASP A 80 17.20 9.18 15.17
C ASP A 80 16.48 10.43 15.68
N THR A 81 16.73 11.58 15.05
CA THR A 81 16.12 12.86 15.39
C THR A 81 15.81 13.67 14.14
N ILE A 82 14.75 14.48 14.19
CA ILE A 82 14.40 15.47 13.16
C ILE A 82 14.15 16.80 13.89
N ASN A 83 14.89 17.85 13.54
CA ASN A 83 14.80 19.17 14.17
C ASN A 83 14.91 19.12 15.72
N GLY A 84 15.78 18.25 16.24
CA GLY A 84 15.97 18.05 17.68
C GLY A 84 14.92 17.18 18.37
N ILE A 85 13.91 16.68 17.65
CA ILE A 85 12.86 15.80 18.18
C ILE A 85 13.25 14.34 17.96
N LYS A 86 13.33 13.53 19.03
CA LYS A 86 13.57 12.08 18.94
C LYS A 86 12.42 11.41 18.18
N GLN A 87 12.77 10.59 17.19
CA GLN A 87 11.80 9.83 16.41
C GLN A 87 11.60 8.44 17.01
N ASN A 88 10.38 7.91 16.85
CA ASN A 88 10.11 6.50 17.10
C ASN A 88 10.69 5.65 15.95
N PRO A 89 11.11 4.40 16.20
CA PRO A 89 11.44 3.46 15.13
C PRO A 89 10.29 3.33 14.13
N MET A 90 10.61 3.25 12.83
CA MET A 90 9.60 2.99 11.83
C MET A 90 9.13 1.54 11.97
N GLU A 91 7.82 1.33 12.01
CA GLU A 91 7.20 0.01 12.10
C GLU A 91 7.06 -0.69 10.74
N GLY A 92 7.35 0.05 9.67
CA GLY A 92 7.40 -0.47 8.31
C GLY A 92 8.70 -1.22 8.02
N VAL A 93 8.66 -2.07 7.01
CA VAL A 93 9.83 -2.78 6.46
C VAL A 93 10.02 -2.42 5.00
N SER A 94 11.27 -2.28 4.54
CA SER A 94 11.55 -1.95 3.14
C SER A 94 11.02 -3.04 2.19
N MET A 95 10.44 -2.60 1.07
CA MET A 95 9.97 -3.43 -0.04
C MET A 95 11.07 -3.65 -1.09
N ALA A 96 12.23 -3.01 -0.97
CA ALA A 96 13.27 -3.02 -2.00
C ALA A 96 13.80 -4.42 -2.32
N TYR A 97 13.79 -5.34 -1.35
CA TYR A 97 14.15 -6.74 -1.56
C TYR A 97 13.30 -7.41 -2.66
N THR A 98 12.07 -6.94 -2.89
CA THR A 98 11.17 -7.50 -3.91
C THR A 98 11.54 -7.09 -5.34
N TRP A 99 12.37 -6.07 -5.53
CA TRP A 99 12.63 -5.53 -6.87
C TRP A 99 13.42 -6.50 -7.76
N ASP A 100 14.33 -7.27 -7.16
CA ASP A 100 15.04 -8.32 -7.88
C ASP A 100 14.08 -9.45 -8.28
N LYS A 101 14.15 -9.86 -9.56
CA LYS A 101 13.41 -11.01 -10.08
C LYS A 101 13.71 -12.30 -9.30
N ALA A 102 14.95 -12.47 -8.82
CA ALA A 102 15.33 -13.61 -8.00
C ALA A 102 14.48 -13.73 -6.72
N ASN A 103 13.97 -12.60 -6.21
CA ASN A 103 13.16 -12.53 -5.01
C ASN A 103 11.66 -12.51 -5.29
N ALA A 104 11.22 -12.77 -6.53
CA ALA A 104 9.80 -12.74 -6.89
C ALA A 104 8.92 -13.63 -5.99
N ASN A 105 9.47 -14.75 -5.51
CA ASN A 105 8.80 -15.69 -4.60
C ASN A 105 9.43 -15.73 -3.19
N ALA A 106 10.27 -14.75 -2.84
CA ALA A 106 10.82 -14.66 -1.50
C ALA A 106 9.67 -14.48 -0.48
N PRO A 107 9.77 -15.07 0.73
CA PRO A 107 8.80 -14.85 1.80
C PRO A 107 8.63 -13.36 2.10
N THR A 108 7.44 -12.96 2.57
CA THR A 108 7.25 -11.58 3.04
C THR A 108 8.14 -11.31 4.25
N HIS A 109 8.79 -10.15 4.25
CA HIS A 109 9.53 -9.66 5.43
C HIS A 109 8.58 -9.13 6.52
N ARG A 110 7.32 -8.82 6.17
CA ARG A 110 6.32 -8.36 7.10
C ARG A 110 5.63 -9.55 7.76
N THR A 111 5.90 -9.76 9.05
CA THR A 111 5.37 -10.90 9.82
C THR A 111 4.07 -10.56 10.55
N THR A 112 3.84 -9.29 10.87
CA THR A 112 2.68 -8.84 11.63
C THR A 112 2.05 -7.61 10.97
N GLN A 113 0.72 -7.61 10.88
CA GLN A 113 -0.07 -6.43 10.54
C GLN A 113 -1.27 -6.32 11.47
N TYR A 114 -1.43 -5.13 12.06
CA TYR A 114 -2.57 -4.78 12.87
C TYR A 114 -3.53 -3.89 12.06
N PHE A 115 -4.84 -4.11 12.22
CA PHE A 115 -5.87 -3.36 11.52
C PHE A 115 -6.90 -2.86 12.53
N GLU A 116 -7.13 -1.56 12.54
CA GLU A 116 -8.18 -0.95 13.35
C GLU A 116 -8.80 0.24 12.62
N MET A 117 -9.92 0.72 13.15
CA MET A 117 -10.43 2.04 12.85
C MET A 117 -10.80 2.74 14.15
N LEU A 118 -10.49 4.03 14.21
CA LEU A 118 -10.94 4.98 15.24
C LEU A 118 -10.39 4.78 16.67
N GLY A 119 -9.54 3.77 16.91
CA GLY A 119 -8.87 3.54 18.20
C GLY A 119 -9.72 2.83 19.24
#